data_AF-A0A852VNB6-F1
#
_entry.id   AF-A0A852VNB6-F1
#
_cell.length_a   1.000
_cell.length_b   1.000
_cell.length_c   1.000
_cell.angle_alpha   90.00
_cell.angle_beta   90.00
_cell.angle_gamma   90.00
#
_symmetry.space_group_name_H-M   'P 1'
#
loop_
_entity.id
_entity.type
_entity.pdbx_description
1 polymer ?
#
loop_
_entity_poly.entity_id
_entity_poly.type
_entity_poly.pdbx_seq_one_letter_code
_entity_poly.pdbx_strand_id
1 'polypeptide(L)'
;MQVTSNGTVGVHAARHAPLILCASLANASATARAIRASGSKRVIYVVTGNQGTADEDLACADLIHAQTKGTGLPTDSVERVRGSAAAHALREDIAACRPGVSSDDVDLACEIDRFDFALITEENHGRFDLRSSTSERGRWLEGGGVRRTT
;
A
#
# COMPACT_ATOMS: atom_id res chain seq x y z
N MET A 1 7.60 16.00 6.35
CA MET A 1 6.18 15.93 5.96
C MET A 1 6.15 15.56 4.49
N GLN A 2 5.42 14.51 4.12
CA GLN A 2 5.20 14.14 2.73
C GLN A 2 3.72 14.36 2.39
N VAL A 3 3.45 14.98 1.24
CA VAL A 3 2.10 15.18 0.71
C VAL A 3 2.12 14.66 -0.72
N THR A 4 1.18 13.77 -1.06
CA THR A 4 1.05 13.24 -2.42
C THR A 4 -0.41 13.33 -2.84
N SER A 5 -0.66 13.67 -4.10
CA SER A 5 -2.00 13.97 -4.60
C SER A 5 -3.01 12.85 -4.35
N ASN A 6 -2.56 11.60 -4.49
CA ASN A 6 -3.44 10.43 -4.45
C ASN A 6 -3.30 9.66 -3.13
N GLY A 7 -2.07 9.49 -2.63
CA GLY A 7 -1.79 8.67 -1.45
C GLY A 7 -2.40 9.24 -0.17
N THR A 8 -2.27 10.55 0.08
CA THR A 8 -2.85 11.16 1.29
C THR A 8 -4.38 11.27 1.23
N VAL A 9 -4.95 11.42 0.03
CA VAL A 9 -6.41 11.37 -0.18
C VAL A 9 -6.95 9.98 0.14
N GLY A 10 -6.26 8.92 -0.30
CA GLY A 10 -6.64 7.54 -0.01
C GLY A 10 -6.68 7.23 1.49
N VAL A 11 -5.66 7.66 2.24
CA VAL A 11 -5.62 7.51 3.70
C VAL A 11 -6.76 8.28 4.37
N HIS A 12 -7.03 9.52 3.96
CA HIS A 12 -8.11 10.30 4.52
C HIS A 12 -9.52 9.72 4.21
N ALA A 13 -9.70 9.14 3.02
CA ALA A 13 -10.93 8.43 2.65
C ALA A 13 -11.15 7.20 3.54
N ALA A 14 -10.07 6.52 3.94
CA ALA A 14 -10.10 5.33 4.78
C ALA A 14 -10.08 5.63 6.30
N ARG A 15 -10.08 6.89 6.75
CA ARG A 15 -9.86 7.30 8.15
C ARG A 15 -10.72 6.62 9.22
N HIS A 16 -11.88 6.09 8.83
CA HIS A 16 -12.79 5.40 9.75
C HIS A 16 -12.51 3.89 9.87
N ALA A 17 -11.55 3.38 9.09
CA ALA A 17 -11.13 1.99 9.19
C ALA A 17 -10.30 1.79 10.46
N PRO A 18 -10.53 0.68 11.21
CA PRO A 18 -9.78 0.39 12.43
C PRO A 18 -8.30 0.06 12.17
N LEU A 19 -7.94 -0.21 10.91
CA LEU A 19 -6.58 -0.46 10.46
C LEU A 19 -6.45 0.06 9.03
N ILE A 20 -5.46 0.92 8.80
CA ILE A 20 -5.09 1.43 7.48
C ILE A 20 -3.65 1.01 7.22
N LEU A 21 -3.43 0.31 6.11
CA LEU A 21 -2.13 -0.16 5.67
C LEU A 21 -1.73 0.57 4.38
N CYS A 22 -0.49 1.04 4.31
CA CYS A 22 0.09 1.52 3.06
C CYS A 22 0.81 0.36 2.38
N ALA A 23 0.40 0.10 1.14
CA ALA A 23 0.78 -1.10 0.43
C ALA A 23 1.47 -0.76 -0.90
N SER A 24 2.34 -1.66 -1.32
CA SER A 24 3.10 -1.63 -2.57
C SER A 24 3.51 -3.05 -2.93
N LEU A 25 4.03 -3.28 -4.14
CA LEU A 25 4.63 -4.58 -4.49
C LEU A 25 5.78 -4.91 -3.52
N ALA A 26 6.55 -3.89 -3.12
CA ALA A 26 7.72 -4.02 -2.27
C ALA A 26 7.45 -4.54 -0.85
N ASN A 27 6.20 -4.52 -0.38
CA ASN A 27 5.82 -5.03 0.95
C ASN A 27 4.53 -5.86 0.93
N ALA A 28 4.22 -6.49 -0.20
CA ALA A 28 2.96 -7.19 -0.42
C ALA A 28 2.73 -8.33 0.60
N SER A 29 3.73 -9.20 0.79
CA SER A 29 3.66 -10.36 1.69
C SER A 29 3.49 -9.92 3.14
N ALA A 30 4.23 -8.90 3.56
CA ALA A 30 4.12 -8.36 4.90
C ALA A 30 2.74 -7.73 5.16
N THR A 31 2.19 -7.04 4.16
CA THR A 31 0.84 -6.47 4.18
C THR A 31 -0.23 -7.58 4.27
N ALA A 32 -0.12 -8.63 3.45
CA ALA A 32 -1.03 -9.77 3.48
C ALA A 32 -1.00 -10.51 4.84
N ARG A 33 0.18 -10.66 5.44
CA ARG A 33 0.33 -11.20 6.80
C ARG A 33 -0.37 -10.31 7.84
N ALA A 34 -0.21 -8.99 7.76
CA ALA A 34 -0.86 -8.05 8.66
C ALA A 34 -2.40 -8.12 8.54
N ILE A 35 -2.94 -8.21 7.32
CA ILE A 35 -4.37 -8.40 7.06
C ILE A 35 -4.89 -9.69 7.68
N ARG A 36 -4.16 -10.80 7.56
CA ARG A 36 -4.57 -12.08 8.19
C ARG A 36 -4.53 -11.99 9.70
N ALA A 37 -3.46 -11.41 10.25
CA ALA A 37 -3.26 -11.28 11.69
C ALA A 37 -4.30 -10.38 12.37
N SER A 38 -4.84 -9.38 11.66
CA SER A 38 -5.88 -8.50 12.20
C SER A 38 -7.24 -9.18 12.39
N GLY A 39 -7.44 -10.37 11.81
CA GLY A 39 -8.73 -11.07 11.86
C GLY A 39 -9.85 -10.35 11.10
N SER A 40 -9.50 -9.44 10.17
CA SER A 40 -10.46 -8.62 9.44
C SER A 40 -11.38 -9.46 8.56
N LYS A 41 -12.70 -9.34 8.77
CA LYS A 41 -13.72 -10.02 7.95
C LYS A 41 -13.94 -9.35 6.59
N ARG A 42 -13.54 -8.07 6.47
CA ARG A 42 -13.67 -7.26 5.27
C ARG A 42 -12.37 -6.48 5.06
N VAL A 43 -11.89 -6.48 3.83
CA VAL A 43 -10.73 -5.71 3.38
C VAL A 43 -11.20 -4.86 2.20
N ILE A 44 -10.85 -3.58 2.22
CA ILE A 44 -11.12 -2.67 1.12
C ILE A 44 -9.76 -2.24 0.57
N TYR A 45 -9.52 -2.51 -0.71
CA TYR A 45 -8.35 -2.02 -1.42
C TYR A 45 -8.71 -0.67 -2.03
N VAL A 46 -8.01 0.38 -1.61
CA VAL A 46 -8.24 1.74 -2.10
C VAL A 46 -7.28 1.98 -3.26
N VAL A 47 -7.81 1.91 -4.48
CA VAL A 47 -7.09 2.28 -5.71
C VAL A 47 -7.14 3.80 -5.82
N THR A 48 -5.98 4.45 -5.77
CA THR A 48 -5.86 5.91 -5.64
C THR A 48 -5.47 6.60 -6.95
N GLY A 49 -4.77 5.90 -7.85
CA GLY A 49 -4.40 6.40 -9.16
C GLY A 49 -5.54 6.37 -10.18
N ASN A 50 -5.43 7.24 -11.19
CA ASN A 50 -6.31 7.31 -12.36
C ASN A 50 -7.82 7.19 -12.04
N GLN A 51 -8.31 8.00 -11.09
CA GLN A 51 -9.73 7.97 -10.66
C GLN A 51 -10.21 6.57 -10.22
N GLY A 52 -9.35 5.78 -9.58
CA GLY A 52 -9.68 4.44 -9.09
C GLY A 52 -9.50 3.33 -10.12
N THR A 53 -8.81 3.60 -11.24
CA THR A 53 -8.57 2.63 -12.32
C THR A 53 -7.09 2.46 -12.68
N ALA A 54 -6.19 2.93 -11.82
CA ALA A 54 -4.75 2.75 -11.99
C ALA A 54 -4.38 1.26 -12.01
N ASP A 55 -3.72 0.83 -13.09
CA ASP A 55 -3.40 -0.58 -13.30
C ASP A 55 -2.32 -1.05 -12.33
N GLU A 56 -1.37 -0.18 -11.97
CA GLU A 56 -0.33 -0.44 -10.97
C GLU A 56 -0.92 -0.65 -9.57
N ASP A 57 -1.93 0.14 -9.20
CA ASP A 57 -2.63 0.02 -7.92
C ASP A 57 -3.48 -1.25 -7.89
N LEU A 58 -4.17 -1.57 -8.99
CA LEU A 58 -4.95 -2.80 -9.14
C LEU A 58 -4.03 -4.04 -9.10
N ALA A 59 -2.89 -4.01 -9.77
CA ALA A 59 -1.90 -5.09 -9.74
C ALA A 59 -1.39 -5.34 -8.32
N CYS A 60 -1.13 -4.27 -7.55
CA CYS A 60 -0.77 -4.37 -6.14
C CYS A 60 -1.91 -4.98 -5.29
N ALA A 61 -3.14 -4.52 -5.48
CA ALA A 61 -4.31 -5.02 -4.77
C ALA A 61 -4.55 -6.52 -5.05
N ASP A 62 -4.45 -6.94 -6.30
CA ASP A 62 -4.62 -8.33 -6.73
C ASP A 62 -3.53 -9.23 -6.13
N LEU A 63 -2.27 -8.79 -6.14
CA LEU A 63 -1.15 -9.49 -5.53
C LEU A 63 -1.38 -9.73 -4.03
N ILE A 64 -1.74 -8.68 -3.28
CA ILE A 64 -1.98 -8.77 -1.83
C ILE A 64 -3.22 -9.62 -1.54
N HIS A 65 -4.26 -9.51 -2.36
CA HIS A 65 -5.45 -10.33 -2.21
C HIS A 65 -5.12 -11.82 -2.38
N ALA A 66 -4.40 -12.16 -3.44
CA ALA A 66 -4.04 -13.54 -3.73
C ALA A 66 -3.13 -14.13 -2.64
N GLN A 67 -2.15 -13.35 -2.15
CA GLN A 67 -1.33 -13.73 -1.00
C GLN A 67 -2.14 -13.85 0.30
N THR A 68 -3.16 -13.01 0.49
CA THR A 68 -4.07 -13.09 1.65
C THR A 68 -4.89 -14.39 1.62
N LYS A 69 -5.33 -14.82 0.44
CA LYS A 69 -6.12 -16.04 0.22
C LYS A 69 -5.28 -17.32 0.07
N GLY A 70 -3.97 -17.19 -0.15
CA GLY A 70 -3.10 -18.33 -0.41
C GLY A 70 -3.32 -18.96 -1.79
N THR A 71 -3.80 -18.18 -2.76
CA THR A 71 -4.18 -18.68 -4.10
C THR A 71 -3.04 -18.63 -5.12
N GLY A 72 -1.79 -18.40 -4.67
CA GLY A 72 -0.62 -18.19 -5.54
C GLY A 72 -0.42 -16.72 -5.92
N LEU A 73 0.76 -16.37 -6.45
CA LEU A 73 1.08 -15.01 -6.90
C LEU A 73 0.51 -14.80 -8.32
N PRO A 74 -0.18 -13.68 -8.61
CA PRO A 74 -0.49 -13.31 -9.99
C PRO A 74 0.80 -13.19 -10.78
N THR A 75 0.83 -13.78 -11.97
CA THR A 75 2.05 -13.84 -12.79
C THR A 75 2.32 -12.56 -13.57
N ASP A 76 1.40 -11.60 -13.55
CA ASP A 76 1.40 -10.39 -14.38
C ASP A 76 1.55 -9.08 -13.58
N SER A 77 1.70 -9.14 -12.25
CA SER A 77 1.71 -7.94 -11.42
C SER A 77 2.84 -6.97 -11.80
N VAL A 78 4.02 -7.50 -12.14
CA VAL A 78 5.18 -6.67 -12.53
C VAL A 78 4.96 -6.06 -13.90
N GLU A 79 4.48 -6.84 -14.86
CA GLU A 79 4.19 -6.38 -16.22
C GLU A 79 3.16 -5.25 -16.22
N ARG A 80 2.10 -5.39 -15.42
CA ARG A 80 1.06 -4.37 -15.24
C ARG A 80 1.63 -3.07 -14.67
N VAL A 81 2.48 -3.14 -13.65
CA VAL A 81 3.16 -1.94 -13.12
C VAL A 81 4.09 -1.32 -14.17
N ARG A 82 4.90 -2.10 -14.89
CA ARG A 82 5.82 -1.59 -15.92
C ARG A 82 5.10 -0.95 -17.10
N GLY A 83 3.94 -1.50 -17.46
CA GLY A 83 3.09 -1.06 -18.57
C GLY A 83 2.07 0.03 -18.20
N SER A 84 2.00 0.43 -16.93
CA SER A 84 0.98 1.37 -16.47
C SER A 84 1.17 2.78 -17.02
N ALA A 85 0.08 3.55 -17.01
CA ALA A 85 0.11 4.97 -17.35
C ALA A 85 1.06 5.76 -16.42
N ALA A 86 1.14 5.40 -15.13
CA ALA A 86 2.07 6.02 -14.19
C ALA A 86 3.54 5.75 -14.56
N ALA A 87 3.88 4.52 -14.95
CA ALA A 87 5.23 4.19 -15.41
C ALA A 87 5.56 4.88 -16.74
N HIS A 88 4.58 5.09 -17.62
CA HIS A 88 4.77 5.89 -18.83
C HIS A 88 5.05 7.36 -18.51
N ALA A 89 4.23 7.98 -17.65
CA ALA A 89 4.41 9.37 -17.23
C ALA A 89 5.77 9.60 -16.56
N LEU A 90 6.24 8.68 -15.69
CA LEU A 90 7.57 8.75 -15.10
C LEU A 90 8.68 8.75 -16.17
N ARG A 91 8.56 7.90 -17.20
CA ARG A 91 9.54 7.87 -18.32
C ARG A 91 9.55 9.18 -19.12
N GLU A 92 8.39 9.78 -19.34
CA GLU A 92 8.29 11.10 -19.98
C GLU A 92 8.94 12.19 -19.11
N ASP A 93 8.71 12.17 -17.79
CA ASP A 93 9.31 13.09 -16.83
C ASP A 93 10.84 12.99 -16.83
N ILE A 94 11.37 11.77 -16.86
CA ILE A 94 12.81 11.50 -16.96
C ILE A 94 13.37 12.03 -18.28
N ALA A 95 12.71 11.74 -19.40
CA ALA A 95 13.14 12.22 -20.72
C ALA A 95 13.13 13.76 -20.82
N ALA A 96 12.23 14.41 -20.08
CA ALA A 96 12.15 15.86 -19.96
C ALA A 96 13.08 16.45 -18.89
N CYS A 97 13.93 15.63 -18.25
CA CYS A 97 14.83 16.03 -17.16
C CYS A 97 14.11 16.75 -16.01
N ARG A 98 12.87 16.34 -15.67
CA ARG A 98 12.15 16.92 -14.54
C ARG A 98 12.89 16.57 -13.24
N PRO A 99 13.07 17.51 -12.30
CA PRO A 99 13.70 17.22 -11.02
C PRO A 99 12.80 16.33 -10.16
N GLY A 100 13.40 15.43 -9.38
CA GLY A 100 12.69 14.59 -8.41
C GLY A 100 12.12 13.28 -8.95
N VAL A 101 12.44 12.90 -10.19
CA VAL A 101 12.19 11.57 -10.75
C VAL A 101 13.52 10.87 -11.04
N SER A 102 13.56 9.56 -10.83
CA SER A 102 14.73 8.71 -11.07
C SER A 102 14.45 7.69 -12.17
N SER A 103 15.48 7.35 -12.96
CA SER A 103 15.41 6.23 -13.90
C SER A 103 15.02 4.91 -13.24
N ASP A 104 15.33 4.79 -11.95
CA ASP A 104 15.16 3.57 -11.18
C ASP A 104 13.75 3.45 -10.58
N ASP A 105 12.92 4.51 -10.62
CA ASP A 105 11.64 4.56 -9.91
C ASP A 105 10.70 3.43 -10.35
N VAL A 106 10.64 3.14 -11.66
CA VAL A 106 9.80 2.05 -12.18
C VAL A 106 10.36 0.69 -11.77
N ASP A 107 11.68 0.52 -11.78
CA ASP A 107 12.31 -0.75 -11.38
C ASP A 107 12.11 -1.03 -9.89
N LEU A 108 12.29 -0.01 -9.04
CA LEU A 108 12.04 -0.10 -7.60
C LEU A 108 10.57 -0.37 -7.29
N ALA A 109 9.63 0.24 -8.03
CA ALA A 109 8.20 -0.02 -7.88
C ALA A 109 7.80 -1.45 -8.28
N CYS A 110 8.61 -2.11 -9.12
CA CYS A 110 8.38 -3.49 -9.56
C CYS A 110 8.98 -4.54 -8.63
N GLU A 111 9.82 -4.15 -7.68
CA GLU A 111 10.39 -5.12 -6.73
C GLU A 111 9.29 -5.67 -5.83
N ILE A 112 9.14 -7.00 -5.85
CA ILE A 112 8.20 -7.70 -4.96
C ILE A 112 8.92 -8.05 -3.66
N ASP A 113 8.30 -7.72 -2.54
CA ASP A 113 8.74 -8.11 -1.20
C ASP A 113 10.19 -7.70 -0.84
N ARG A 114 10.65 -6.55 -1.36
CA ARG A 114 11.90 -5.90 -0.93
C ARG A 114 11.95 -5.67 0.59
N PHE A 115 10.79 -5.43 1.21
CA PHE A 115 10.63 -5.15 2.63
C PHE A 115 9.72 -6.17 3.32
N ASP A 116 10.17 -6.73 4.43
CA ASP A 116 9.42 -7.73 5.21
C ASP A 116 8.54 -7.12 6.32
N PHE A 117 8.21 -5.84 6.22
CA PHE A 117 7.35 -5.13 7.18
C PHE A 117 6.15 -4.48 6.49
N ALA A 118 5.00 -4.47 7.18
CA ALA A 118 3.84 -3.70 6.75
C ALA A 118 4.01 -2.24 7.20
N LEU A 119 3.48 -1.30 6.41
CA LEU A 119 3.36 0.10 6.80
C LEU A 119 1.97 0.35 7.36
N ILE A 120 1.90 0.70 8.64
CA ILE A 120 0.66 0.94 9.38
C ILE A 120 0.50 2.44 9.55
N THR A 121 -0.72 2.93 9.37
CA THR A 121 -1.04 4.34 9.59
C THR A 121 -1.57 4.56 11.01
N GLU A 122 -1.07 5.59 11.68
CA GLU A 122 -1.60 6.10 12.95
C GLU A 122 -2.08 7.55 12.77
N GLU A 123 -3.26 7.88 13.26
CA GLU A 123 -3.73 9.27 13.31
C GLU A 123 -3.22 9.96 14.59
N ASN A 124 -2.42 11.00 14.42
CA ASN A 124 -1.87 11.84 15.47
C ASN A 124 -2.26 13.30 15.21
N HIS A 125 -3.20 13.82 16.00
CA HIS A 125 -3.65 15.22 15.95
C HIS A 125 -4.06 15.69 14.53
N GLY A 126 -4.83 14.87 13.80
CA GLY A 126 -5.28 15.19 12.44
C GLY A 126 -4.22 14.98 11.34
N ARG A 127 -3.05 14.43 11.68
CA ARG A 127 -2.03 13.97 10.73
C ARG A 127 -1.92 12.46 10.77
N PHE A 128 -1.63 11.85 9.62
CA PHE A 128 -1.33 10.43 9.53
C PHE A 128 0.18 10.21 9.53
N ASP A 129 0.66 9.45 10.50
CA ASP A 129 2.06 9.01 10.59
C ASP A 129 2.15 7.53 10.15
N LEU A 130 3.22 7.17 9.43
CA LEU A 130 3.46 5.80 8.99
C LEU A 130 4.50 5.11 9.90
N ARG A 131 4.18 3.89 10.33
CA ARG A 131 5.09 3.04 11.12
C ARG A 131 5.29 1.68 10.48
N SER A 132 6.48 1.11 10.67
CA SER A 132 6.74 -0.28 10.28
C SER A 132 6.14 -1.25 11.31
N SER A 133 5.61 -2.38 10.88
CA SER A 133 5.18 -3.44 11.81
C SER A 133 6.34 -4.04 12.62
N THR A 134 7.58 -3.91 12.15
CA THR A 134 8.79 -4.43 12.81
C THR A 134 9.25 -3.56 13.98
N SER A 135 8.92 -2.26 13.99
CA SER A 135 9.29 -1.36 15.09
C SER A 135 8.56 -1.66 16.40
N GLU A 136 7.55 -2.55 16.40
CA GLU A 136 6.84 -2.94 17.61
C GLU A 136 6.59 -4.46 17.62
N ARG A 137 7.50 -5.22 18.24
CA ARG A 137 7.16 -6.56 18.71
C ARG A 137 5.98 -6.45 19.71
N GLY A 138 4.77 -6.80 19.26
CA GLY A 138 3.72 -7.35 20.12
C GLY A 138 2.59 -6.44 20.63
N ARG A 139 2.52 -5.14 20.34
CA ARG A 139 1.47 -4.28 20.93
C ARG A 139 0.12 -4.24 20.19
N TRP A 140 0.09 -4.60 18.90
CA TRP A 140 -1.14 -4.52 18.10
C TRP A 140 -2.16 -5.63 18.36
N LEU A 141 -1.75 -6.74 18.99
CA LEU A 141 -2.67 -7.82 19.37
C LEU A 141 -3.43 -7.54 20.68
N GLU A 142 -3.02 -6.55 21.48
CA GLU A 142 -3.63 -6.26 22.79
C GLU A 142 -4.26 -4.86 22.91
N GLY A 143 -4.07 -3.95 21.95
CA GLY A 143 -4.54 -2.56 22.04
C GLY A 143 -5.87 -2.23 21.35
N GLY A 144 -6.42 -3.15 20.55
CA GLY A 144 -7.68 -2.96 19.83
C GLY A 144 -8.90 -3.12 20.73
N GLY A 145 -9.01 -2.27 21.76
CA GLY A 145 -10.17 -2.19 22.62
C GLY A 145 -11.43 -1.94 21.80
N VAL A 146 -12.19 -3.00 21.54
CA VAL A 146 -13.61 -2.93 21.24
C VAL A 146 -14.23 -2.17 22.41
N ARG A 147 -14.46 -0.87 22.24
CA ARG A 147 -15.46 -0.18 23.06
C ARG A 147 -16.80 -0.81 22.68
N ARG A 148 -17.19 -1.83 23.45
CA ARG A 148 -18.57 -2.32 23.49
C ARG A 148 -19.39 -1.17 24.07
N THR A 149 -20.00 -0.38 23.20
CA THR A 149 -21.17 0.41 23.59
C THR A 149 -22.32 -0.57 23.73
N THR A 150 -22.71 -0.80 24.98
CA THR A 150 -24.01 -1.36 25.39
C THR A 150 -25.16 -0.52 24.86
#